data_AF-A0A2E8DBU2-F1
#
_entry.id   AF-A0A2E8DBU2-F1
#
_cell.length_a   1.000
_cell.length_b   1.000
_cell.length_c   1.000
_cell.angle_alpha   90.00
_cell.angle_beta   90.00
_cell.angle_gamma   90.00
#
_symmetry.space_group_name_H-M   'P 1'
#
loop_
_entity.id
_entity.type
_entity.pdbx_description
1 polymer ?
#
loop_
_entity_poly.entity_id
_entity_poly.type
_entity_poly.pdbx_seq_one_letter_code
_entity_poly.pdbx_strand_id
1 'polypeptide(L)'
;MLLKRRENLTETQSVKLSELLQYNLKSVRSHLMKEDFQRFWTYTYPACGGKFLDAWCTRAMRSKIDPMKKMAKTLRRKRELLLNWFRAEGALSSGVVEGFNNKLKLITRKSYGFRTQEAYEIASITTSEHFPNLSSPHRFF
;
A
#
# COMPACT_ATOMS: atom_id res chain seq x y z
N MET A 1 -4.32 -27.52 5.64
CA MET A 1 -3.07 -28.15 5.17
C MET A 1 -2.82 -27.73 3.73
N LEU A 2 -1.74 -26.99 3.49
CA LEU A 2 -1.37 -26.41 2.21
C LEU A 2 -0.07 -27.10 1.75
N LEU A 3 -0.19 -28.13 0.92
CA LEU A 3 0.93 -28.62 0.10
C LEU A 3 0.40 -29.56 -0.98
N LYS A 4 -0.01 -28.99 -2.12
CA LYS A 4 -0.08 -29.75 -3.38
C LYS A 4 0.87 -29.08 -4.36
N ARG A 5 1.81 -29.86 -4.90
CA ARG A 5 2.80 -29.42 -5.89
C ARG A 5 2.09 -28.79 -7.09
N ARG A 6 2.73 -27.76 -7.64
CA ARG A 6 2.27 -26.93 -8.77
C ARG A 6 1.89 -27.72 -10.02
N GLU A 7 2.41 -28.94 -10.13
CA GLU A 7 2.24 -29.89 -11.23
C GLU A 7 0.86 -30.59 -11.26
N ASN A 8 0.01 -30.43 -10.24
CA ASN A 8 -1.26 -31.16 -10.09
C ASN A 8 -2.50 -30.28 -9.88
N LEU A 9 -2.46 -29.03 -10.35
CA LEU A 9 -3.60 -28.09 -10.26
C LEU A 9 -4.47 -28.22 -11.50
N THR A 10 -5.78 -28.48 -11.30
CA THR A 10 -6.75 -28.31 -12.38
C THR A 10 -6.77 -26.84 -12.84
N GLU A 11 -7.08 -26.59 -14.10
CA GLU A 11 -7.01 -25.26 -14.73
C GLU A 11 -7.75 -24.18 -13.92
N THR A 12 -8.91 -24.54 -13.35
CA THR A 12 -9.70 -23.71 -12.44
C THR A 12 -9.04 -23.42 -11.09
N GLN A 13 -8.27 -24.36 -10.53
CA GLN A 13 -7.53 -24.16 -9.27
C GLN A 13 -6.28 -23.30 -9.47
N SER A 14 -5.62 -23.43 -10.63
CA SER A 14 -4.48 -22.58 -11.02
C SER A 14 -4.89 -21.12 -11.15
N VAL A 15 -6.03 -20.84 -11.80
CA VAL A 15 -6.61 -19.49 -11.90
C VAL A 15 -6.87 -18.90 -10.51
N LYS A 16 -7.52 -19.66 -9.62
CA LYS A 16 -7.82 -19.21 -8.26
C LYS A 16 -6.56 -18.93 -7.43
N LEU A 17 -5.52 -19.74 -7.57
CA LEU A 17 -4.22 -19.50 -6.93
C LEU A 17 -3.55 -18.23 -7.50
N SER A 18 -3.60 -18.04 -8.82
CA SER A 18 -3.04 -16.86 -9.48
C SER A 18 -3.75 -15.57 -9.06
N GLU A 19 -5.08 -15.61 -8.89
CA GLU A 19 -5.86 -14.51 -8.37
C GLU A 19 -5.49 -14.17 -6.92
N LEU A 20 -5.41 -15.18 -6.05
CA LEU A 20 -4.99 -14.99 -4.65
C LEU A 20 -3.59 -14.37 -4.54
N LEU A 21 -2.64 -14.83 -5.35
CA LEU A 21 -1.29 -14.26 -5.42
C LEU A 21 -1.32 -12.81 -5.94
N GLN A 22 -2.13 -12.52 -6.96
CA GLN A 22 -2.30 -11.16 -7.47
C GLN A 22 -2.92 -10.21 -6.43
N TYR A 23 -3.91 -10.66 -5.66
CA TYR A 23 -4.48 -9.88 -4.56
C TYR A 23 -3.41 -9.59 -3.51
N ASN A 24 -2.67 -10.60 -3.07
CA ASN A 24 -1.55 -10.43 -2.14
C ASN A 24 -0.52 -9.41 -2.66
N LEU A 25 -0.12 -9.48 -3.93
CA LEU A 25 0.83 -8.51 -4.50
C LEU A 25 0.28 -7.07 -4.56
N LYS A 26 -1.01 -6.89 -4.86
CA LYS A 26 -1.67 -5.57 -4.85
C LYS A 26 -1.75 -5.00 -3.42
N SER A 27 -2.06 -5.87 -2.46
CA SER A 27 -2.09 -5.61 -1.02
C SER A 27 -0.75 -5.15 -0.46
N VAL A 28 0.34 -5.85 -0.80
CA VAL A 28 1.69 -5.47 -0.37
C VAL A 28 2.09 -4.13 -1.00
N ARG A 29 1.85 -3.96 -2.32
CA ARG A 29 2.14 -2.69 -2.99
C ARG A 29 1.38 -1.52 -2.39
N SER A 30 0.10 -1.67 -2.08
CA SER A 30 -0.70 -0.60 -1.51
C SER A 30 -0.26 -0.25 -0.09
N HIS A 31 0.14 -1.24 0.71
CA HIS A 31 0.74 -1.04 2.02
C HIS A 31 2.02 -0.20 1.93
N LEU A 32 2.98 -0.64 1.11
CA LEU A 32 4.26 0.05 0.93
C LEU A 32 4.07 1.48 0.42
N MET A 33 3.11 1.70 -0.47
CA MET A 33 2.77 3.04 -0.95
C MET A 33 2.19 3.95 0.14
N LYS A 34 1.39 3.40 1.06
CA LYS A 34 0.83 4.12 2.20
C LYS A 34 1.92 4.47 3.21
N GLU A 35 2.84 3.55 3.50
CA GLU A 35 4.00 3.81 4.36
C GLU A 35 4.95 4.84 3.75
N ASP A 36 5.28 4.73 2.44
CA ASP A 36 6.10 5.72 1.73
C ASP A 36 5.48 7.12 1.81
N PHE A 37 4.15 7.24 1.74
CA PHE A 37 3.47 8.54 1.83
C PHE A 37 3.65 9.22 3.19
N GLN A 38 3.89 8.50 4.28
CA GLN A 38 4.12 9.12 5.60
C GLN A 38 5.32 10.08 5.57
N ARG A 39 6.30 9.83 4.70
CA ARG A 39 7.45 10.72 4.46
C ARG A 39 7.06 12.11 3.94
N PHE A 40 5.85 12.27 3.38
CA PHE A 40 5.37 13.58 2.96
C PHE A 40 5.38 14.60 4.10
N TRP A 41 5.03 14.16 5.31
CA TRP A 41 4.92 15.00 6.49
C TRP A 41 6.27 15.31 7.15
N THR A 42 7.36 14.66 6.73
CA THR A 42 8.70 14.88 7.29
C THR A 42 9.48 15.96 6.55
N TYR A 43 8.97 16.47 5.43
CA TYR A 43 9.62 17.56 4.70
C TYR A 43 9.36 18.90 5.39
N THR A 44 10.38 19.75 5.45
CA THR A 44 10.26 21.12 5.98
C THR A 44 9.81 22.11 4.90
N TYR A 45 10.33 21.97 3.68
CA TYR A 45 10.11 22.94 2.62
C TYR A 45 8.97 22.54 1.67
N PRO A 46 8.02 23.45 1.36
CA PRO A 46 6.91 23.17 0.45
C PRO A 46 7.37 22.68 -0.94
N ALA A 47 8.50 23.16 -1.43
CA ALA A 47 9.06 22.73 -2.72
C ALA A 47 9.44 21.23 -2.71
N CYS A 48 10.06 20.75 -1.63
CA CYS A 48 10.43 19.34 -1.48
C CYS A 48 9.19 18.46 -1.30
N GLY A 49 8.24 18.87 -0.44
CA GLY A 49 6.96 18.19 -0.28
C GLY A 49 6.17 18.10 -1.59
N GLY A 50 6.14 19.18 -2.37
CA GLY A 50 5.49 19.21 -3.69
C GLY A 50 6.12 18.23 -4.68
N LYS A 51 7.45 18.23 -4.82
CA LYS A 51 8.16 17.26 -5.67
C LYS A 51 7.87 15.81 -5.25
N PHE A 52 7.89 15.52 -3.95
CA PHE A 52 7.54 14.21 -3.43
C PHE A 52 6.10 13.83 -3.79
N LEU A 53 5.14 14.74 -3.57
CA LEU A 53 3.73 14.50 -3.83
C LEU A 53 3.46 14.19 -5.31
N ASP A 54 4.09 14.94 -6.21
CA ASP A 54 3.96 14.76 -7.66
C ASP A 54 4.56 13.41 -8.10
N ALA A 55 5.72 13.04 -7.56
CA ALA A 55 6.36 11.74 -7.80
C ALA A 55 5.53 10.57 -7.26
N TRP A 56 5.02 10.70 -6.03
CA TRP A 56 4.16 9.69 -5.41
C TRP A 56 2.87 9.49 -6.21
N CYS A 57 2.20 10.58 -6.62
CA CYS A 57 1.01 10.50 -7.46
C CYS A 57 1.29 9.82 -8.80
N THR A 58 2.47 10.05 -9.37
CA THR A 58 2.89 9.40 -10.62
C THR A 58 3.08 7.88 -10.43
N ARG A 59 3.75 7.46 -9.34
CA ARG A 59 3.85 6.03 -8.98
C ARG A 59 2.47 5.40 -8.74
N ALA A 60 1.59 6.11 -8.03
CA ALA A 60 0.23 5.66 -7.75
C ALA A 60 -0.63 5.48 -9.00
N MET A 61 -0.50 6.38 -9.97
CA MET A 61 -1.19 6.26 -11.26
C MET A 61 -0.72 5.03 -12.06
N ARG A 62 0.58 4.68 -11.96
CA ARG A 62 1.21 3.54 -12.65
C ARG A 62 1.03 2.20 -11.91
N SER A 63 0.51 2.20 -10.68
CA SER A 63 0.39 1.00 -9.82
C SER A 63 -0.57 -0.08 -10.34
N LYS A 64 -1.45 0.25 -11.30
CA LYS A 64 -2.61 -0.58 -11.71
C LYS A 64 -3.57 -0.94 -10.54
N ILE A 65 -3.54 -0.17 -9.44
CA ILE A 65 -4.44 -0.33 -8.28
C ILE A 65 -5.44 0.84 -8.29
N ASP A 66 -6.68 0.60 -8.68
CA ASP A 66 -7.67 1.67 -8.88
C ASP A 66 -7.97 2.52 -7.63
N PRO A 67 -8.05 1.95 -6.42
CA PRO A 67 -8.13 2.76 -5.20
C PRO A 67 -6.97 3.76 -5.06
N MET A 68 -5.73 3.36 -5.39
CA MET A 68 -4.56 4.24 -5.32
C MET A 68 -4.59 5.32 -6.40
N LYS A 69 -5.06 5.00 -7.61
CA LYS A 69 -5.28 6.01 -8.66
C LYS A 69 -6.29 7.08 -8.24
N LYS A 70 -7.40 6.67 -7.61
CA LYS A 70 -8.41 7.61 -7.07
C LYS A 70 -7.82 8.52 -6.00
N MET A 71 -6.91 8.00 -5.18
CA MET A 71 -6.20 8.79 -4.19
C MET A 71 -5.27 9.82 -4.84
N ALA A 72 -4.45 9.39 -5.80
CA ALA A 72 -3.54 10.27 -6.53
C ALA A 72 -4.29 11.44 -7.19
N LYS A 73 -5.45 11.18 -7.81
CA LYS A 73 -6.31 12.23 -8.38
C LYS A 73 -6.80 13.22 -7.31
N THR A 74 -7.19 12.71 -6.14
CA THR A 74 -7.63 13.56 -5.02
C THR A 74 -6.49 14.42 -4.48
N LEU A 75 -5.30 13.84 -4.31
CA LEU A 75 -4.10 14.54 -3.83
C LEU A 75 -3.68 15.64 -4.81
N ARG A 76 -3.66 15.36 -6.11
CA ARG A 76 -3.38 16.37 -7.15
C ARG A 76 -4.35 17.54 -7.08
N ARG A 77 -5.66 17.28 -6.94
CA ARG A 77 -6.67 18.35 -6.80
C ARG A 77 -6.50 19.16 -5.52
N LYS A 78 -6.05 18.53 -4.43
CA LYS A 78 -5.84 19.17 -3.13
C LYS A 78 -4.38 19.61 -2.90
N ARG A 79 -3.56 19.67 -3.95
CA ARG A 79 -2.11 19.92 -3.86
C ARG A 79 -1.81 21.23 -3.15
N GLU A 80 -2.47 22.32 -3.51
CA GLU A 80 -2.23 23.63 -2.90
C GLU A 80 -2.56 23.63 -1.40
N LEU A 81 -3.68 23.02 -1.01
CA LEU A 81 -4.06 22.88 0.39
C LEU A 81 -3.02 22.07 1.19
N LEU A 82 -2.51 20.98 0.60
CA LEU A 82 -1.45 20.18 1.20
C LEU A 82 -0.13 20.96 1.31
N LEU A 83 0.18 21.82 0.35
CA LEU A 83 1.38 22.65 0.39
C LEU A 83 1.28 23.81 1.37
N ASN A 84 0.07 24.32 1.63
CA ASN A 84 -0.18 25.33 2.65
C ASN A 84 0.13 24.82 4.06
N TRP A 85 0.04 23.50 4.31
CA TRP A 85 0.44 22.89 5.59
C TRP A 85 1.90 23.20 5.94
N PHE A 86 2.83 23.09 4.98
CA PHE A 86 4.25 23.42 5.18
C PHE A 86 4.46 24.91 5.42
N ARG A 87 3.68 25.78 4.75
CA ARG A 87 3.76 27.24 4.92
C ARG A 87 3.29 27.70 6.29
N ALA A 88 2.40 26.92 6.91
CA ALA A 88 1.88 27.17 8.24
C ALA A 88 2.68 26.43 9.33
N GLU A 89 3.83 25.85 9.01
CA GLU A 89 4.68 25.08 9.94
C GLU A 89 3.91 24.01 10.74
N GLY A 90 2.89 23.41 10.12
CA GLY A 90 2.04 22.41 10.78
C GLY A 90 1.03 22.97 11.80
N ALA A 91 0.96 24.29 12.01
CA ALA A 91 -0.01 24.94 12.88
C ALA A 91 -1.45 24.85 12.34
N LEU A 92 -1.61 24.75 11.01
CA LEU A 92 -2.91 24.51 10.37
C LEU A 92 -3.22 23.00 10.29
N SER A 93 -3.98 22.55 11.29
CA SER A 93 -4.89 21.40 11.28
C SER A 93 -4.26 20.01 11.17
N SER A 94 -3.93 19.44 12.34
CA SER A 94 -3.85 17.99 12.56
C SER A 94 -5.06 17.24 11.96
N GLY A 95 -6.25 17.84 11.96
CA GLY A 95 -7.46 17.23 11.39
C GLY A 95 -7.42 16.99 9.87
N VAL A 96 -6.76 17.84 9.09
CA VAL A 96 -6.56 17.59 7.66
C VAL A 96 -5.59 16.43 7.46
N VAL A 97 -4.46 16.42 8.18
CA VAL A 97 -3.46 15.35 8.16
C VAL A 97 -4.09 14.02 8.55
N GLU A 98 -4.83 13.98 9.65
CA GLU A 98 -5.53 12.81 10.17
C GLU A 98 -6.62 12.33 9.21
N GLY A 99 -7.44 13.24 8.69
CA GLY A 99 -8.46 12.91 7.69
C GLY A 99 -7.86 12.30 6.42
N PHE A 100 -6.69 12.76 5.98
CA PHE A 100 -5.96 12.17 4.86
C PHE A 100 -5.35 10.82 5.18
N ASN A 101 -4.73 10.67 6.36
CA ASN A 101 -4.18 9.40 6.83
C ASN A 101 -5.29 8.33 6.96
N ASN A 102 -6.44 8.70 7.49
CA ASN A 102 -7.63 7.84 7.55
C ASN A 102 -8.12 7.44 6.16
N LYS A 103 -8.14 8.39 5.22
CA LYS A 103 -8.51 8.09 3.83
C LYS A 103 -7.49 7.16 3.14
N LEU A 104 -6.19 7.34 3.38
CA LEU A 104 -5.14 6.41 2.90
C LEU A 104 -5.32 5.02 3.49
N LYS A 105 -5.55 4.92 4.80
CA LYS A 105 -5.80 3.64 5.48
C LYS A 105 -7.01 2.92 4.89
N LEU A 106 -8.11 3.63 4.67
CA LEU A 106 -9.32 3.08 4.05
C LEU A 106 -9.09 2.62 2.60
N ILE A 107 -8.38 3.42 1.80
CA ILE A 107 -8.08 3.10 0.40
C ILE A 107 -7.14 1.90 0.30
N THR A 108 -6.16 1.83 1.20
CA THR A 108 -5.27 0.68 1.36
C THR A 108 -6.15 -0.54 1.65
N ARG A 109 -7.00 -0.52 2.69
CA ARG A 109 -7.97 -1.59 2.99
C ARG A 109 -8.81 -2.03 1.78
N LYS A 110 -9.35 -1.09 1.00
CA LYS A 110 -10.13 -1.39 -0.23
C LYS A 110 -9.30 -2.07 -1.32
N SER A 111 -8.01 -1.77 -1.42
CA SER A 111 -7.13 -2.37 -2.42
C SER A 111 -6.77 -3.83 -2.17
N TYR A 112 -7.01 -4.34 -0.95
CA TYR A 112 -6.73 -5.74 -0.64
C TYR A 112 -7.76 -6.72 -1.22
N GLY A 113 -8.95 -6.27 -1.61
CA GLY A 113 -10.02 -7.18 -2.05
C GLY A 113 -10.56 -8.12 -0.96
N PHE A 114 -9.98 -8.09 0.25
CA PHE A 114 -10.45 -8.84 1.40
C PHE A 114 -11.74 -8.22 1.93
N ARG A 115 -12.79 -9.05 2.00
CA ARG A 115 -14.10 -8.66 2.54
C ARG A 115 -14.10 -8.52 4.07
N THR A 116 -13.05 -8.99 4.78
CA THR A 116 -12.98 -9.02 6.24
C THR A 116 -11.62 -8.55 6.78
N GLN A 117 -11.59 -8.13 8.05
CA GLN A 117 -10.41 -7.54 8.71
C GLN A 117 -9.36 -8.59 9.10
N GLU A 118 -9.75 -9.82 9.45
CA GLU A 118 -8.81 -10.89 9.82
C GLU A 118 -7.89 -11.27 8.64
N ALA A 119 -8.43 -11.32 7.42
CA ALA A 119 -7.65 -11.61 6.22
C ALA A 119 -6.60 -10.51 5.92
N TYR A 120 -6.88 -9.27 6.31
CA TYR A 120 -5.91 -8.17 6.24
C TYR A 120 -4.78 -8.34 7.25
N GLU A 121 -5.09 -8.69 8.50
CA GLU A 121 -4.10 -8.87 9.56
C GLU A 121 -3.18 -10.05 9.24
N ILE A 122 -3.74 -11.18 8.81
CA ILE A 122 -2.98 -12.37 8.40
C ILE A 122 -2.08 -12.07 7.20
N ALA A 123 -2.57 -11.39 6.17
CA ALA A 123 -1.77 -11.03 5.01
C ALA A 123 -0.64 -10.03 5.36
N SER A 124 -0.92 -9.07 6.25
CA SER A 124 0.06 -8.08 6.72
C SER A 124 1.16 -8.73 7.56
N ILE A 125 0.81 -9.67 8.44
CA ILE A 125 1.76 -10.43 9.26
C ILE A 125 2.62 -11.32 8.34
N THR A 126 1.99 -12.10 7.45
CA THR A 126 2.70 -13.00 6.51
C THR A 126 3.65 -12.24 5.57
N THR A 127 3.31 -11.01 5.17
CA THR A 127 4.19 -10.15 4.36
C THR A 127 5.37 -9.62 5.17
N SER A 128 5.14 -9.22 6.42
CA SER A 128 6.18 -8.65 7.28
C SER A 128 7.17 -9.71 7.75
N GLU A 129 6.70 -10.95 7.95
CA GLU A 129 7.54 -12.10 8.30
C GLU A 129 8.34 -12.65 7.10
N HIS A 130 8.05 -12.23 5.86
CA HIS A 130 8.69 -12.75 4.63
C HIS A 130 10.07 -12.13 4.30
N PHE A 131 10.73 -11.49 5.27
CA PHE A 131 12.20 -11.33 5.27
C PHE A 131 12.89 -12.30 6.27
N PRO A 132 12.71 -13.63 6.20
CA PRO A 132 13.67 -14.53 6.81
C PRO A 132 14.82 -14.69 5.81
N ASN A 133 16.02 -14.50 6.31
CA ASN A 133 17.28 -14.77 5.62
C ASN A 133 17.19 -16.03 4.74
N LEU A 134 17.66 -15.90 3.50
CA LEU A 134 17.97 -17.04 2.63
C LEU A 134 19.04 -17.89 3.31
N SER A 135 18.60 -18.90 4.04
CA SER A 135 19.40 -20.03 4.48
C SER A 135 18.52 -21.27 4.32
N SER A 136 18.49 -21.79 3.09
CA SER A 136 18.01 -23.15 2.79
C SER A 136 19.17 -24.15 2.96
N PRO A 137 18.93 -25.48 2.90
CA PRO A 137 17.99 -26.31 3.64
C PRO A 137 18.67 -27.63 4.14
N HIS A 138 17.89 -28.56 4.72
CA HIS A 138 18.22 -29.93 5.17
C HIS A 138 18.75 -30.04 6.61
N ARG A 139 18.28 -30.97 7.46
CA ARG A 139 17.92 -32.38 7.23
C ARG A 139 16.87 -32.85 8.24
N PHE A 140 16.00 -33.75 7.81
CA PHE A 140 15.32 -34.70 8.68
C PHE A 140 16.37 -35.63 9.33
N PHE A 141 16.26 -35.85 10.63
CA PHE A 141 16.14 -37.17 11.25
C PHE A 141 15.30 -37.02 12.52
#